data_AF-A0A7C3Z133-F1
#
_entry.id   AF-A0A7C3Z133-F1
#
_cell.length_a   1.000
_cell.length_b   1.000
_cell.length_c   1.000
_cell.angle_alpha   90.00
_cell.angle_beta   90.00
_cell.angle_gamma   90.00
#
_symmetry.space_group_name_H-M   'P 1'
#
loop_
_entity.id
_entity.type
_entity.pdbx_description
1 polymer ?
#
loop_
_entity_poly.entity_id
_entity_poly.type
_entity_poly.pdbx_seq_one_letter_code
_entity_poly.pdbx_strand_id
1 'polypeptide(L)'
;MAKKKNSNPDEIDITVFEWVGSGAPKTPEVPGCGGCHPGGGGLEYDRDGKRYDVALKANPELAQSLDGDYYKSHWDKSGVVEADCFICHLPGYDYGLRNRQLKMWNFKWASTAASGIGQVRGSVKENQTPTVVYNKRLFNEDGKIVLDLSYPPPATNCNFCHSMSDVKKRGFSWNDPVNYDIHNSRGMNCAQCHPAIEDKKLKITKEMHNFAKGQENVSTVADNLDFVGFKTCRQCHEQGFMGAPRPRHLSIRPNHLEKLACETCHIPALH
;
A
#
# COMPACT_ATOMS: atom_id res chain seq x y z
N MET A 1 -9.71 -7.31 13.61
CA MET A 1 -8.34 -7.86 13.72
C MET A 1 -8.19 -8.29 15.15
N ALA A 2 -7.99 -9.58 15.35
CA ALA A 2 -8.07 -10.18 16.67
C ALA A 2 -7.01 -9.59 17.60
N LYS A 3 -7.31 -9.56 18.91
CA LYS A 3 -6.29 -9.25 19.91
C LYS A 3 -5.19 -10.30 19.84
N LYS A 4 -4.00 -9.95 20.32
CA LYS A 4 -2.92 -10.93 20.46
C LYS A 4 -3.33 -12.06 21.40
N LYS A 5 -3.76 -11.74 22.61
CA LYS A 5 -4.15 -12.73 23.61
C LYS A 5 -5.67 -12.78 23.72
N ASN A 6 -6.24 -13.96 23.55
CA ASN A 6 -7.67 -14.24 23.64
C ASN A 6 -7.92 -15.36 24.65
N SER A 7 -9.10 -15.37 25.25
CA SER A 7 -9.50 -16.35 26.27
C SER A 7 -10.41 -17.44 25.71
N ASN A 8 -11.05 -17.18 24.57
CA ASN A 8 -11.94 -18.11 23.87
C ASN A 8 -11.73 -17.97 22.34
N PRO A 9 -11.75 -19.08 21.57
CA PRO A 9 -11.82 -19.04 20.10
C PRO A 9 -12.80 -18.03 19.50
N ASP A 10 -13.97 -17.83 20.11
CA ASP A 10 -15.02 -16.93 19.62
C ASP A 10 -14.64 -15.44 19.70
N GLU A 11 -13.59 -15.09 20.46
CA GLU A 11 -13.03 -13.74 20.51
C GLU A 11 -12.11 -13.44 19.30
N ILE A 12 -11.72 -14.46 18.54
CA ILE A 12 -10.82 -14.35 17.39
C ILE A 12 -11.65 -14.12 16.12
N ASP A 13 -11.82 -12.86 15.75
CA ASP A 13 -12.60 -12.44 14.57
C ASP A 13 -11.90 -12.77 13.25
N ILE A 14 -10.75 -12.16 13.03
CA ILE A 14 -9.89 -12.31 11.86
C ILE A 14 -8.46 -12.22 12.33
N THR A 15 -7.71 -13.31 12.10
CA THR A 15 -6.28 -13.33 12.36
C THR A 15 -5.54 -12.51 11.31
N VAL A 16 -4.31 -12.11 11.61
CA VAL A 16 -3.43 -11.44 10.63
C VAL A 16 -3.27 -12.32 9.39
N PHE A 17 -3.09 -13.63 9.58
CA PHE A 17 -2.94 -14.61 8.50
C PHE A 17 -4.15 -14.60 7.54
N GLU A 18 -5.36 -14.67 8.09
CA GLU A 18 -6.60 -14.62 7.30
C GLU A 18 -6.80 -13.26 6.63
N TRP A 19 -6.46 -12.18 7.33
CA TRP A 19 -6.54 -10.83 6.80
C TRP A 19 -5.64 -10.63 5.56
N VAL A 20 -4.42 -11.18 5.58
CA VAL A 20 -3.49 -11.13 4.43
C VAL A 20 -4.08 -11.87 3.23
N GLY A 21 -4.61 -13.07 3.45
CA GLY A 21 -5.20 -13.92 2.40
C GLY A 21 -6.65 -13.60 2.03
N SER A 22 -7.24 -12.54 2.60
CA SER A 22 -8.68 -12.25 2.47
C SER A 22 -9.11 -11.88 1.04
N GLY A 23 -10.39 -12.09 0.74
CA GLY A 23 -11.02 -11.80 -0.55
C GLY A 23 -11.34 -13.07 -1.38
N ALA A 24 -12.15 -12.90 -2.44
CA ALA A 24 -12.60 -14.03 -3.26
C ALA A 24 -11.58 -14.36 -4.38
N PRO A 25 -11.21 -15.64 -4.60
CA PRO A 25 -10.34 -16.06 -5.70
C PRO A 25 -10.91 -15.74 -7.08
N LYS A 26 -12.24 -15.72 -7.20
CA LYS A 26 -12.96 -15.43 -8.45
C LYS A 26 -12.89 -13.95 -8.86
N THR A 27 -12.47 -13.06 -7.97
CA THR A 27 -12.31 -11.62 -8.23
C THR A 27 -10.91 -11.13 -7.83
N PRO A 28 -9.84 -11.59 -8.50
CA PRO A 28 -8.46 -11.21 -8.18
C PRO A 28 -8.19 -9.72 -8.40
N GLU A 29 -8.92 -9.09 -9.32
CA GLU A 29 -8.90 -7.66 -9.63
C GLU A 29 -9.36 -6.79 -8.44
N VAL A 30 -10.14 -7.36 -7.52
CA VAL A 30 -10.56 -6.67 -6.30
C VAL A 30 -9.62 -7.10 -5.16
N PRO A 31 -8.70 -6.22 -4.73
CA PRO A 31 -7.81 -6.55 -3.62
C PRO A 31 -8.61 -6.74 -2.33
N GLY A 32 -8.30 -7.82 -1.60
CA GLY A 32 -8.65 -7.91 -0.19
C GLY A 32 -7.77 -6.97 0.63
N CYS A 33 -7.90 -6.98 1.95
CA CYS A 33 -7.15 -6.06 2.80
C CYS A 33 -5.63 -6.25 2.62
N GLY A 34 -5.11 -7.49 2.66
CA GLY A 34 -3.69 -7.77 2.39
C GLY A 34 -3.23 -7.40 0.97
N GLY A 35 -4.13 -7.44 0.00
CA GLY A 35 -3.85 -7.03 -1.39
C GLY A 35 -3.53 -5.53 -1.51
N CYS A 36 -4.17 -4.70 -0.68
CA CYS A 36 -3.93 -3.26 -0.64
C CYS A 36 -2.70 -2.84 0.16
N HIS A 37 -2.14 -3.73 0.98
CA HIS A 37 -0.99 -3.41 1.82
C HIS A 37 0.32 -3.91 1.19
N PRO A 38 1.39 -3.10 1.21
CA PRO A 38 2.62 -3.40 0.49
C PRO A 38 3.45 -4.54 1.11
N GLY A 39 3.10 -5.03 2.30
CA GLY A 39 3.93 -6.00 3.03
C GLY A 39 4.82 -5.34 4.08
N GLY A 40 5.67 -6.15 4.71
CA GLY A 40 6.51 -5.76 5.83
C GLY A 40 5.70 -5.48 7.10
N GLY A 41 6.37 -5.01 8.15
CA GLY A 41 5.71 -4.65 9.42
C GLY A 41 4.81 -5.79 9.93
N GLY A 42 3.53 -5.50 10.14
CA GLY A 42 2.54 -6.47 10.61
C GLY A 42 2.20 -7.61 9.65
N LEU A 43 2.74 -7.64 8.42
CA LEU A 43 2.63 -8.79 7.52
C LEU A 43 3.90 -9.69 7.56
N GLU A 44 4.92 -9.27 8.29
CA GLU A 44 6.19 -9.97 8.44
C GLU A 44 6.49 -10.36 9.89
N TYR A 45 6.17 -9.48 10.84
CA TYR A 45 6.46 -9.64 12.26
C TYR A 45 5.17 -9.65 13.08
N ASP A 46 5.15 -10.53 14.08
CA ASP A 46 4.12 -10.52 15.12
C ASP A 46 4.25 -9.29 16.03
N ARG A 47 3.28 -9.13 16.93
CA ARG A 47 3.24 -7.98 17.85
C ARG A 47 4.33 -7.98 18.93
N ASP A 48 5.14 -9.04 19.02
CA ASP A 48 6.34 -9.11 19.85
C ASP A 48 7.64 -8.90 19.03
N GLY A 49 7.51 -8.61 17.73
CA GLY A 49 8.63 -8.36 16.83
C GLY A 49 9.30 -9.63 16.27
N LYS A 50 8.67 -10.80 16.41
CA LYS A 50 9.19 -12.05 15.85
C LYS A 50 8.64 -12.28 14.45
N ARG A 51 9.49 -12.69 13.52
CA ARG A 51 9.06 -13.00 12.14
C ARG A 51 8.14 -14.23 12.15
N TYR A 52 6.94 -14.11 11.58
CA TYR A 52 5.87 -15.10 11.75
C TYR A 52 6.27 -16.52 11.32
N ASP A 53 6.89 -16.66 10.15
CA ASP A 53 7.27 -17.95 9.57
C ASP A 53 8.37 -18.65 10.39
N VAL A 54 9.34 -17.89 10.90
CA VAL A 54 10.39 -18.38 11.81
C VAL A 54 9.79 -18.80 13.15
N ALA A 55 8.95 -17.95 13.75
CA ALA A 55 8.38 -18.19 15.06
C ALA A 55 7.45 -19.41 15.09
N LEU A 56 6.57 -19.55 14.08
CA LEU A 56 5.66 -20.69 13.99
C LEU A 56 6.41 -21.99 13.66
N LYS A 57 7.45 -21.93 12.82
CA LYS A 57 8.28 -23.10 12.54
C LYS A 57 9.00 -23.62 13.78
N ALA A 58 9.46 -22.72 14.65
CA ALA A 58 10.12 -23.08 15.90
C ALA A 58 9.14 -23.59 16.96
N ASN A 59 7.89 -23.10 16.96
CA ASN A 59 6.86 -23.40 17.96
C ASN A 59 5.51 -23.70 17.27
N PRO A 60 5.33 -24.90 16.67
CA PRO A 60 4.12 -25.22 15.90
C PRO A 60 2.82 -25.18 16.71
N GLU A 61 2.90 -25.34 18.03
CA GLU A 61 1.76 -25.24 18.95
C GLU A 61 1.11 -23.84 18.97
N LEU A 62 1.82 -22.79 18.52
CA LEU A 62 1.26 -21.45 18.37
C LEU A 62 0.03 -21.45 17.45
N ALA A 63 -0.01 -22.30 16.41
CA ALA A 63 -1.17 -22.42 15.53
C ALA A 63 -2.41 -23.00 16.22
N GLN A 64 -2.23 -23.71 17.34
CA GLN A 64 -3.32 -24.25 18.17
C GLN A 64 -3.65 -23.35 19.36
N SER A 65 -2.81 -22.34 19.64
CA SER A 65 -2.99 -21.38 20.72
C SER A 65 -4.04 -20.32 20.38
N LEU A 66 -4.60 -19.65 21.39
CA LEU A 66 -5.52 -18.52 21.20
C LEU A 66 -4.79 -17.20 20.88
N ASP A 67 -3.56 -17.28 20.36
CA ASP A 67 -2.83 -16.09 19.92
C ASP A 67 -3.38 -15.62 18.57
N GLY A 68 -3.97 -14.43 18.49
CA GLY A 68 -4.55 -13.89 17.25
C GLY A 68 -3.53 -13.64 16.12
N ASP A 69 -2.24 -13.68 16.43
CA ASP A 69 -1.14 -13.63 15.46
C ASP A 69 -0.95 -14.99 14.75
N TYR A 70 -1.30 -16.10 15.41
CA TYR A 70 -0.95 -17.46 14.98
C TYR A 70 -2.12 -18.45 14.88
N TYR A 71 -3.24 -18.22 15.54
CA TYR A 71 -4.35 -19.17 15.62
C TYR A 71 -4.78 -19.65 14.23
N LYS A 72 -4.73 -20.97 13.99
CA LYS A 72 -5.04 -21.63 12.70
C LYS A 72 -4.25 -21.09 11.49
N SER A 73 -3.14 -20.41 11.71
CA SER A 73 -2.28 -19.90 10.65
C SER A 73 -1.39 -20.99 10.04
N HIS A 74 -0.87 -20.70 8.85
CA HIS A 74 0.11 -21.54 8.15
C HIS A 74 1.35 -20.73 7.76
N TRP A 75 1.82 -19.85 8.64
CA TRP A 75 2.99 -19.00 8.39
C TRP A 75 4.26 -19.82 8.07
N ASP A 76 4.43 -20.98 8.71
CA ASP A 76 5.55 -21.91 8.52
C ASP A 76 5.63 -22.49 7.09
N LYS A 77 4.47 -22.59 6.42
CA LYS A 77 4.35 -23.07 5.03
C LYS A 77 4.24 -21.94 4.01
N SER A 78 3.52 -20.87 4.37
CA SER A 78 3.20 -19.72 3.51
C SER A 78 4.36 -18.75 3.36
N GLY A 79 5.23 -18.73 4.38
CA GLY A 79 6.13 -17.61 4.63
C GLY A 79 5.35 -16.33 4.96
N VAL A 80 6.03 -15.20 4.87
CA VAL A 80 5.49 -13.86 5.17
C VAL A 80 5.37 -13.01 3.92
N VAL A 81 4.63 -11.90 4.00
CA VAL A 81 4.64 -10.88 2.94
C VAL A 81 5.64 -9.80 3.33
N GLU A 82 6.84 -9.89 2.79
CA GLU A 82 7.90 -8.88 2.94
C GLU A 82 7.50 -7.57 2.25
N ALA A 83 8.17 -6.48 2.59
CA ALA A 83 7.93 -5.19 1.96
C ALA A 83 8.17 -5.29 0.45
N ASP A 84 7.11 -5.09 -0.33
CA ASP A 84 7.14 -5.25 -1.78
C ASP A 84 7.42 -3.91 -2.47
N CYS A 85 8.70 -3.62 -2.73
CA CYS A 85 9.09 -2.39 -3.41
C CYS A 85 8.47 -2.27 -4.82
N PHE A 86 8.18 -3.40 -5.49
CA PHE A 86 7.71 -3.43 -6.87
C PHE A 86 6.27 -2.93 -7.00
N ILE A 87 5.48 -3.02 -5.93
CA ILE A 87 4.11 -2.51 -5.88
C ILE A 87 4.04 -1.00 -6.16
N CYS A 88 5.12 -0.27 -5.89
CA CYS A 88 5.23 1.16 -6.15
C CYS A 88 6.19 1.46 -7.30
N HIS A 89 7.31 0.74 -7.36
CA HIS A 89 8.43 1.12 -8.21
C HIS A 89 8.55 0.35 -9.52
N LEU A 90 7.89 -0.79 -9.71
CA LEU A 90 8.03 -1.57 -10.94
C LEU A 90 6.88 -1.27 -11.91
N PRO A 91 7.15 -0.62 -13.06
CA PRO A 91 6.14 -0.47 -14.10
C PRO A 91 5.66 -1.83 -14.60
N GLY A 92 4.34 -1.98 -14.79
CA GLY A 92 3.74 -3.22 -15.29
C GLY A 92 3.64 -4.36 -14.25
N TYR A 93 3.84 -4.07 -12.96
CA TYR A 93 3.64 -5.04 -11.88
C TYR A 93 2.21 -5.64 -11.91
N ASP A 94 2.10 -6.96 -11.91
CA ASP A 94 0.82 -7.67 -12.01
C ASP A 94 0.17 -7.82 -10.62
N TYR A 95 -0.56 -6.78 -10.21
CA TYR A 95 -1.31 -6.77 -8.96
C TYR A 95 -2.36 -7.89 -8.86
N GLY A 96 -2.99 -8.25 -9.98
CA GLY A 96 -3.97 -9.33 -10.01
C GLY A 96 -3.32 -10.67 -9.66
N LEU A 97 -2.13 -10.93 -10.21
CA LEU A 97 -1.32 -12.09 -9.87
C LEU A 97 -0.82 -12.05 -8.42
N ARG A 98 -0.36 -10.89 -7.92
CA ARG A 98 -0.02 -10.73 -6.49
C ARG A 98 -1.19 -11.15 -5.61
N ASN A 99 -2.37 -10.59 -5.86
CA ASN A 99 -3.59 -10.88 -5.12
C ASN A 99 -3.97 -12.37 -5.19
N ARG A 100 -3.81 -13.01 -6.36
CA ARG A 100 -4.01 -14.47 -6.49
C ARG A 100 -3.05 -15.24 -5.59
N GLN A 101 -1.77 -14.90 -5.57
CA GLN A 101 -0.78 -15.56 -4.70
C GLN A 101 -1.13 -15.42 -3.22
N LEU A 102 -1.54 -14.22 -2.77
CA LEU A 102 -2.00 -14.01 -1.39
C LEU A 102 -3.22 -14.88 -1.06
N LYS A 103 -4.21 -14.96 -1.96
CA LYS A 103 -5.42 -15.80 -1.78
C LYS A 103 -5.12 -17.31 -1.79
N MET A 104 -4.00 -17.72 -2.38
CA MET A 104 -3.46 -19.08 -2.37
C MET A 104 -2.55 -19.38 -1.16
N TRP A 105 -2.39 -18.40 -0.26
CA TRP A 105 -1.46 -18.42 0.88
C TRP A 105 0.01 -18.55 0.47
N ASN A 106 0.36 -18.11 -0.73
CA ASN A 106 1.74 -18.12 -1.24
C ASN A 106 2.46 -16.81 -0.90
N PHE A 107 2.42 -16.39 0.36
CA PHE A 107 2.86 -15.06 0.79
C PHE A 107 4.29 -14.73 0.39
N LYS A 108 5.24 -15.63 0.68
CA LYS A 108 6.66 -15.48 0.32
C LYS A 108 6.91 -15.29 -1.17
N TRP A 109 6.01 -15.80 -2.02
CA TRP A 109 6.23 -15.86 -3.46
C TRP A 109 5.44 -14.82 -4.24
N ALA A 110 4.57 -14.05 -3.58
CA ALA A 110 3.65 -13.11 -4.22
C ALA A 110 4.37 -12.09 -5.10
N SER A 111 5.40 -11.44 -4.57
CA SER A 111 6.18 -10.41 -5.29
C SER A 111 6.99 -11.00 -6.45
N THR A 112 7.52 -12.21 -6.29
CA THR A 112 8.26 -12.91 -7.37
C THR A 112 7.35 -13.24 -8.54
N ALA A 113 6.12 -13.69 -8.27
CA ALA A 113 5.13 -13.97 -9.30
C ALA A 113 4.71 -12.68 -10.02
N ALA A 114 4.29 -11.68 -9.26
CA ALA A 114 3.69 -10.46 -9.79
C ALA A 114 4.67 -9.55 -10.54
N SER A 115 5.96 -9.60 -10.21
CA SER A 115 7.01 -8.92 -10.97
C SER A 115 7.39 -9.62 -12.29
N GLY A 116 6.90 -10.85 -12.52
CA GLY A 116 7.32 -11.66 -13.67
C GLY A 116 8.72 -12.25 -13.56
N ILE A 117 9.40 -12.10 -12.41
CA ILE A 117 10.74 -12.64 -12.17
C ILE A 117 10.71 -14.17 -12.11
N GLY A 118 9.61 -14.76 -11.65
CA GLY A 118 9.43 -16.20 -11.65
C GLY A 118 7.96 -16.61 -11.71
N GLN A 119 7.72 -17.82 -12.19
CA GLN A 119 6.39 -18.45 -12.18
C GLN A 119 6.26 -19.31 -10.92
N VAL A 120 5.19 -19.12 -10.16
CA VAL A 120 4.90 -19.87 -8.94
C VAL A 120 3.83 -20.90 -9.23
N ARG A 121 4.12 -22.17 -8.91
CA ARG A 121 3.19 -23.29 -9.03
C ARG A 121 2.85 -23.86 -7.67
N GLY A 122 1.61 -24.30 -7.51
CA GLY A 122 1.08 -24.88 -6.29
C GLY A 122 0.49 -23.83 -5.33
N SER A 123 -0.23 -24.31 -4.32
CA SER A 123 -0.89 -23.47 -3.32
C SER A 123 -0.76 -24.04 -1.91
N VAL A 124 -0.28 -23.22 -0.96
CA VAL A 124 -0.27 -23.60 0.46
C VAL A 124 -1.68 -23.82 0.99
N LYS A 125 -2.66 -23.05 0.51
CA LYS A 125 -4.08 -23.23 0.85
C LYS A 125 -4.64 -24.59 0.44
N GLU A 126 -4.11 -25.19 -0.62
CA GLU A 126 -4.44 -26.55 -1.06
C GLU A 126 -3.49 -27.60 -0.46
N ASN A 127 -2.74 -27.25 0.59
CA ASN A 127 -1.74 -28.08 1.26
C ASN A 127 -0.64 -28.61 0.32
N GLN A 128 -0.31 -27.84 -0.72
CA GLN A 128 0.81 -28.10 -1.61
C GLN A 128 2.02 -27.25 -1.20
N THR A 129 3.22 -27.66 -1.59
CA THR A 129 4.45 -26.87 -1.43
C THR A 129 4.70 -26.06 -2.70
N PRO A 130 4.65 -24.72 -2.65
CA PRO A 130 4.89 -23.92 -3.84
C PRO A 130 6.31 -24.09 -4.39
N THR A 131 6.41 -24.10 -5.71
CA THR A 131 7.69 -24.15 -6.44
C THR A 131 7.82 -22.96 -7.37
N VAL A 132 9.05 -22.50 -7.59
CA VAL A 132 9.34 -21.33 -8.43
C VAL A 132 10.18 -21.75 -9.62
N VAL A 133 9.74 -21.32 -10.81
CA VAL A 133 10.55 -21.38 -12.04
C VAL A 133 10.94 -19.95 -12.42
N TYR A 134 12.19 -19.59 -12.18
CA TYR A 134 12.71 -18.25 -12.47
C TYR A 134 12.89 -18.03 -13.98
N ASN A 135 12.58 -16.81 -14.43
CA ASN A 135 12.91 -16.36 -15.76
C ASN A 135 14.41 -16.01 -15.83
N LYS A 136 15.24 -17.02 -16.11
CA LYS A 136 16.71 -16.89 -16.14
C LYS A 136 17.23 -15.80 -17.09
N ARG A 137 16.44 -15.36 -18.07
CA ARG A 137 16.84 -14.28 -19.00
C ARG A 137 16.96 -12.92 -18.31
N LEU A 138 16.35 -12.74 -17.15
CA LEU A 138 16.44 -11.51 -16.35
C LEU A 138 17.70 -11.46 -15.48
N PHE A 139 18.40 -12.59 -15.33
CA PHE A 139 19.52 -12.74 -14.41
C PHE A 139 20.84 -12.69 -15.17
N ASN A 140 21.77 -11.91 -14.62
CA ASN A 140 23.19 -11.95 -14.98
C ASN A 140 23.83 -13.24 -14.46
N GLU A 141 25.05 -13.53 -14.90
CA GLU A 141 25.80 -14.72 -14.47
C GLU A 141 26.07 -14.75 -12.95
N ASP A 142 26.13 -13.59 -12.30
CA ASP A 142 26.29 -13.46 -10.84
C ASP A 142 24.97 -13.63 -10.06
N GLY A 143 23.87 -13.97 -10.74
CA GLY A 143 22.56 -14.20 -10.13
C GLY A 143 21.82 -12.93 -9.74
N LYS A 144 22.29 -11.74 -10.15
CA LYS A 144 21.57 -10.47 -9.95
C LYS A 144 20.71 -10.13 -11.14
N ILE A 145 19.70 -9.29 -10.91
CA ILE A 145 18.83 -8.73 -11.94
C ILE A 145 18.97 -7.22 -11.96
N VAL A 146 18.81 -6.61 -13.13
CA VAL A 146 18.65 -5.16 -13.28
C VAL A 146 17.21 -4.91 -13.68
N LEU A 147 16.50 -4.15 -12.87
CA LEU A 147 15.12 -3.76 -13.11
C LEU A 147 15.06 -2.26 -13.36
N ASP A 148 14.26 -1.86 -14.33
CA ASP A 148 13.94 -0.46 -14.56
C ASP A 148 12.85 -0.03 -13.56
N LEU A 149 13.28 0.55 -12.45
CA LEU A 149 12.40 1.02 -11.39
C LEU A 149 12.09 2.50 -11.59
N SER A 150 10.79 2.83 -11.60
CA SER A 150 10.31 4.19 -11.77
C SER A 150 10.50 5.04 -10.51
N TYR A 151 10.89 6.30 -10.71
CA TYR A 151 10.89 7.34 -9.67
C TYR A 151 10.56 8.72 -10.27
N PRO A 152 9.60 9.47 -9.68
CA PRO A 152 8.67 9.04 -8.64
C PRO A 152 7.75 7.90 -9.13
N PRO A 153 7.16 7.11 -8.22
CA PRO A 153 6.16 6.10 -8.58
C PRO A 153 5.02 6.68 -9.45
N PRO A 154 4.66 6.04 -10.57
CA PRO A 154 3.51 6.42 -11.38
C PRO A 154 2.21 6.36 -10.57
N ALA A 155 1.30 7.31 -10.79
CA ALA A 155 0.01 7.36 -10.09
C ALA A 155 -0.85 6.11 -10.32
N THR A 156 -0.67 5.42 -11.45
CA THR A 156 -1.35 4.15 -11.75
C THR A 156 -1.10 3.09 -10.68
N ASN A 157 0.09 3.08 -10.08
CA ASN A 157 0.47 2.09 -9.06
C ASN A 157 -0.28 2.36 -7.74
N CYS A 158 -0.43 3.64 -7.37
CA CYS A 158 -1.25 4.05 -6.22
C CYS A 158 -2.73 3.76 -6.46
N ASN A 159 -3.20 4.08 -7.68
CA ASN A 159 -4.60 3.98 -8.06
C ASN A 159 -5.10 2.54 -8.15
N PHE A 160 -4.24 1.52 -8.25
CA PHE A 160 -4.69 0.13 -8.16
C PHE A 160 -5.54 -0.12 -6.91
N CYS A 161 -5.09 0.38 -5.75
CA CYS A 161 -5.82 0.26 -4.48
C CYS A 161 -6.69 1.48 -4.20
N HIS A 162 -6.19 2.68 -4.49
CA HIS A 162 -6.84 3.92 -4.10
C HIS A 162 -8.06 4.24 -4.96
N SER A 163 -8.03 3.96 -6.28
CA SER A 163 -9.11 4.38 -7.20
C SER A 163 -10.49 3.88 -6.77
N MET A 164 -10.61 2.59 -6.43
CA MET A 164 -11.86 2.00 -6.00
C MET A 164 -12.34 2.60 -4.68
N SER A 165 -11.43 2.85 -3.73
CA SER A 165 -11.77 3.49 -2.46
C SER A 165 -12.21 4.93 -2.67
N ASP A 166 -11.52 5.67 -3.54
CA ASP A 166 -11.83 7.06 -3.84
C ASP A 166 -13.21 7.17 -4.49
N VAL A 167 -13.52 6.34 -5.50
CA VAL A 167 -14.85 6.34 -6.11
C VAL A 167 -15.94 6.00 -5.09
N LYS A 168 -15.74 4.97 -4.26
CA LYS A 168 -16.74 4.56 -3.26
C LYS A 168 -16.96 5.58 -2.15
N LYS A 169 -15.91 6.27 -1.71
CA LYS A 169 -15.95 7.16 -0.54
C LYS A 169 -16.13 8.63 -0.92
N ARG A 170 -15.68 9.02 -2.11
CA ARG A 170 -15.52 10.42 -2.54
C ARG A 170 -16.18 10.71 -3.90
N GLY A 171 -16.54 9.69 -4.67
CA GLY A 171 -17.26 9.85 -5.94
C GLY A 171 -16.39 10.12 -7.17
N PHE A 172 -15.05 10.20 -7.03
CA PHE A 172 -14.12 10.39 -8.15
C PHE A 172 -12.82 9.63 -7.91
N SER A 173 -11.95 9.54 -8.92
CA SER A 173 -10.58 9.01 -8.79
C SER A 173 -9.58 9.93 -9.49
N TRP A 174 -8.31 9.90 -9.09
CA TRP A 174 -7.24 10.71 -9.71
C TRP A 174 -7.18 10.57 -11.23
N ASN A 175 -7.36 9.35 -11.75
CA ASN A 175 -7.33 9.03 -13.19
C ASN A 175 -8.73 9.02 -13.83
N ASP A 176 -9.72 9.66 -13.22
CA ASP A 176 -11.06 9.76 -13.78
C ASP A 176 -11.05 10.67 -15.04
N PRO A 177 -11.37 10.14 -16.23
CA PRO A 177 -11.39 10.93 -17.45
C PRO A 177 -12.60 11.88 -17.53
N VAL A 178 -13.66 11.64 -16.76
CA VAL A 178 -14.86 12.48 -16.71
C VAL A 178 -14.66 13.61 -15.69
N ASN A 179 -14.07 13.29 -14.53
CA ASN A 179 -13.70 14.24 -13.49
C ASN A 179 -12.19 14.49 -13.47
N TYR A 180 -11.65 15.00 -14.58
CA TYR A 180 -10.21 15.12 -14.71
C TYR A 180 -9.63 16.12 -13.68
N ASP A 181 -8.61 15.67 -12.94
CA ASP A 181 -7.81 16.54 -12.10
C ASP A 181 -6.80 17.31 -12.96
N ILE A 182 -6.78 18.64 -12.86
CA ILE A 182 -5.87 19.47 -13.65
C ILE A 182 -4.41 19.15 -13.38
N HIS A 183 -4.04 18.77 -12.15
CA HIS A 183 -2.68 18.38 -11.81
C HIS A 183 -2.30 17.07 -12.51
N ASN A 184 -3.21 16.09 -12.54
CA ASN A 184 -3.01 14.86 -13.31
C ASN A 184 -2.84 15.15 -14.80
N SER A 185 -3.69 16.02 -15.38
CA SER A 185 -3.62 16.41 -16.79
C SER A 185 -2.29 17.07 -17.19
N ARG A 186 -1.57 17.63 -16.19
CA ARG A 186 -0.23 18.23 -16.36
C ARG A 186 0.90 17.27 -16.02
N GLY A 187 0.62 15.98 -15.87
CA GLY A 187 1.60 14.93 -15.62
C GLY A 187 2.04 14.82 -14.15
N MET A 188 1.30 15.40 -13.21
CA MET A 188 1.59 15.21 -11.78
C MET A 188 1.11 13.85 -11.30
N ASN A 189 1.90 13.24 -10.42
CA ASN A 189 1.63 11.99 -9.74
C ASN A 189 1.46 12.21 -8.23
N CYS A 190 0.86 11.22 -7.56
CA CYS A 190 0.50 11.29 -6.14
C CYS A 190 1.69 11.71 -5.26
N ALA A 191 2.88 11.14 -5.50
CA ALA A 191 4.08 11.35 -4.69
C ALA A 191 4.65 12.79 -4.76
N GLN A 192 4.20 13.64 -5.67
CA GLN A 192 4.60 15.06 -5.71
C GLN A 192 3.90 15.87 -4.61
N CYS A 193 2.67 15.48 -4.25
CA CYS A 193 1.95 16.07 -3.10
C CYS A 193 2.16 15.25 -1.82
N HIS A 194 2.29 13.92 -1.99
CA HIS A 194 2.46 12.92 -0.95
C HIS A 194 3.86 12.26 -0.98
N PRO A 195 4.97 13.02 -0.87
CA PRO A 195 6.31 12.43 -0.91
C PRO A 195 6.56 11.54 0.30
N ALA A 196 7.56 10.65 0.21
CA ALA A 196 8.11 10.00 1.40
C ALA A 196 8.63 11.06 2.38
N ILE A 197 8.23 10.94 3.64
CA ILE A 197 8.56 11.86 4.73
C ILE A 197 10.03 11.71 5.10
N GLU A 198 10.67 12.85 5.38
CA GLU A 198 11.95 12.92 6.07
C GLU A 198 11.81 13.95 7.18
N ASP A 199 11.89 13.51 8.43
CA ASP A 199 11.76 14.38 9.60
C ASP A 199 12.67 13.92 10.73
N LYS A 200 13.66 14.76 11.08
CA LYS A 200 14.65 14.45 12.12
C LYS A 200 14.05 14.39 13.52
N LYS A 201 13.03 15.21 13.81
CA LYS A 201 12.40 15.29 15.13
C LYS A 201 11.58 14.03 15.40
N LEU A 202 10.89 13.54 14.38
CA LEU A 202 10.14 12.29 14.42
C LEU A 202 11.00 11.05 14.16
N LYS A 203 12.28 11.23 13.84
CA LYS A 203 13.23 10.16 13.48
C LYS A 203 12.74 9.32 12.30
N ILE A 204 12.14 9.99 11.31
CA ILE A 204 11.63 9.37 10.09
C ILE A 204 12.59 9.65 8.94
N THR A 205 12.99 8.60 8.24
CA THR A 205 13.78 8.70 7.01
C THR A 205 12.93 8.30 5.80
N LYS A 206 13.37 8.68 4.59
CA LYS A 206 12.64 8.39 3.36
C LYS A 206 12.51 6.89 3.09
N GLU A 207 13.49 6.11 3.52
CA GLU A 207 13.56 4.66 3.35
C GLU A 207 12.47 3.95 4.17
N MET A 208 11.89 4.61 5.17
CA MET A 208 10.78 4.06 5.96
C MET A 208 9.43 4.08 5.21
N HIS A 209 9.35 4.74 4.05
CA HIS A 209 8.16 4.80 3.21
C HIS A 209 6.88 5.30 3.94
N ASN A 210 7.04 6.16 4.94
CA ASN A 210 5.92 6.93 5.47
C ASN A 210 5.59 8.05 4.48
N PHE A 211 4.42 8.00 3.85
CA PHE A 211 4.03 9.01 2.87
C PHE A 211 3.38 10.21 3.55
N ALA A 212 3.76 11.41 3.10
CA ALA A 212 3.19 12.65 3.56
C ALA A 212 1.69 12.65 3.32
N LYS A 213 0.94 13.11 4.31
CA LYS A 213 -0.52 13.17 4.23
C LYS A 213 -1.03 14.50 4.77
N GLY A 214 -2.18 14.92 4.26
CA GLY A 214 -2.97 15.95 4.93
C GLY A 214 -3.63 15.41 6.20
N GLN A 215 -4.62 16.13 6.67
CA GLN A 215 -5.49 15.66 7.75
C GLN A 215 -6.63 14.83 7.19
N GLU A 216 -6.88 13.68 7.80
CA GLU A 216 -8.07 12.88 7.56
C GLU A 216 -9.00 13.10 8.76
N ASN A 217 -10.28 13.40 8.52
CA ASN A 217 -11.21 13.86 9.57
C ASN A 217 -12.22 12.76 10.01
N VAL A 218 -12.10 11.55 9.48
CA VAL A 218 -13.08 10.45 9.64
C VAL A 218 -12.49 9.28 10.46
N SER A 219 -11.17 9.25 10.65
CA SER A 219 -10.40 8.19 11.29
C SER A 219 -9.12 8.76 11.93
N THR A 220 -8.52 8.00 12.84
CA THR A 220 -7.27 8.36 13.51
C THR A 220 -6.19 7.37 13.10
N VAL A 221 -5.48 7.68 12.01
CA VAL A 221 -4.40 6.83 11.49
C VAL A 221 -3.14 7.67 11.34
N ALA A 222 -2.17 7.38 12.21
CA ALA A 222 -0.87 8.06 12.26
C ALA A 222 -1.00 9.58 12.31
N ASP A 223 -1.87 10.09 13.19
CA ASP A 223 -2.14 11.53 13.37
C ASP A 223 -0.88 12.35 13.65
N ASN A 224 0.16 11.71 14.20
CA ASN A 224 1.49 12.30 14.39
C ASN A 224 2.21 12.66 13.08
N LEU A 225 1.70 12.21 11.93
CA LEU A 225 2.23 12.50 10.60
C LEU A 225 1.37 13.52 9.82
N ASP A 226 0.32 14.06 10.43
CA ASP A 226 -0.54 15.05 9.79
C ASP A 226 0.26 16.26 9.34
N PHE A 227 0.17 16.57 8.04
CA PHE A 227 0.87 17.64 7.35
C PHE A 227 2.41 17.57 7.39
N VAL A 228 3.00 16.50 7.94
CA VAL A 228 4.45 16.32 7.94
C VAL A 228 4.90 16.02 6.51
N GLY A 229 5.72 16.92 5.94
CA GLY A 229 6.24 16.78 4.58
C GLY A 229 5.21 16.97 3.45
N PHE A 230 3.93 17.20 3.77
CA PHE A 230 2.86 17.32 2.77
C PHE A 230 2.96 18.63 1.99
N LYS A 231 2.79 18.56 0.67
CA LYS A 231 2.80 19.76 -0.17
C LYS A 231 1.40 20.36 -0.25
N THR A 232 1.23 21.53 0.35
CA THR A 232 -0.03 22.28 0.30
C THR A 232 -0.17 23.08 -0.98
N CYS A 233 -1.40 23.49 -1.31
CA CYS A 233 -1.69 24.36 -2.46
C CYS A 233 -0.80 25.62 -2.44
N ARG A 234 -0.68 26.26 -1.27
CA ARG A 234 0.11 27.48 -1.10
C ARG A 234 1.60 27.27 -1.39
N GLN A 235 2.17 26.18 -0.90
CA GLN A 235 3.59 25.88 -1.10
C GLN A 235 3.95 25.78 -2.60
N CYS A 236 3.02 25.33 -3.43
CA CYS A 236 3.22 25.33 -4.88
C CYS A 236 2.84 26.68 -5.52
N HIS A 237 1.62 27.15 -5.28
CA HIS A 237 1.03 28.25 -6.03
C HIS A 237 1.48 29.65 -5.59
N GLU A 238 1.98 29.83 -4.36
CA GLU A 238 2.55 31.12 -3.94
C GLU A 238 3.98 31.31 -4.47
N GLN A 239 4.72 30.21 -4.60
CA GLN A 239 6.12 30.19 -5.03
C GLN A 239 6.30 29.92 -6.54
N GLY A 240 5.27 29.40 -7.21
CA GLY A 240 5.37 28.92 -8.59
C GLY A 240 6.19 27.64 -8.73
N PHE A 241 6.22 26.82 -7.68
CA PHE A 241 6.97 25.56 -7.67
C PHE A 241 6.49 24.62 -8.78
N MET A 242 7.42 23.95 -9.47
CA MET A 242 7.14 23.10 -10.64
C MET A 242 6.36 23.80 -11.76
N GLY A 243 6.45 25.13 -11.85
CA GLY A 243 5.71 25.92 -12.84
C GLY A 243 4.23 26.11 -12.49
N ALA A 244 3.84 25.89 -11.23
CA ALA A 244 2.47 26.11 -10.77
C ALA A 244 2.02 27.56 -11.05
N PRO A 245 0.81 27.76 -11.58
CA PRO A 245 0.29 29.10 -11.83
C PRO A 245 0.12 29.85 -10.50
N ARG A 246 0.51 31.14 -10.46
CA ARG A 246 0.38 31.97 -9.27
C ARG A 246 -0.93 32.76 -9.31
N PRO A 247 -1.97 32.38 -8.54
CA PRO A 247 -3.26 33.03 -8.61
C PRO A 247 -3.20 34.43 -8.01
N ARG A 248 -3.70 35.44 -8.74
CA ARG A 248 -3.72 36.83 -8.28
C ARG A 248 -4.92 37.16 -7.40
N HIS A 249 -6.00 36.37 -7.48
CA HIS A 249 -7.25 36.55 -6.72
C HIS A 249 -7.83 37.99 -6.74
N LEU A 250 -7.73 38.70 -7.87
CA LEU A 250 -8.06 40.14 -7.97
C LEU A 250 -9.52 40.49 -7.62
N SER A 251 -10.45 39.55 -7.81
CA SER A 251 -11.88 39.72 -7.56
C SER A 251 -12.34 39.19 -6.20
N ILE A 252 -11.43 38.60 -5.40
CA ILE A 252 -11.76 38.00 -4.12
C ILE A 252 -11.20 38.87 -3.00
N ARG A 253 -12.01 39.16 -1.98
CA ARG A 253 -11.53 39.92 -0.82
C ARG A 253 -10.46 39.09 -0.08
N PRO A 254 -9.32 39.68 0.32
CA PRO A 254 -8.21 38.93 0.93
C PRO A 254 -8.60 38.05 2.14
N ASN A 255 -9.56 38.51 2.94
CA ASN A 255 -10.07 37.78 4.11
C ASN A 255 -10.70 36.40 3.79
N HIS A 256 -11.08 36.12 2.54
CA HIS A 256 -11.56 34.79 2.15
C HIS A 256 -10.41 33.78 2.22
N LEU A 257 -9.22 34.16 1.77
CA LEU A 257 -8.05 33.29 1.76
C LEU A 257 -7.54 32.98 3.19
N GLU A 258 -7.98 33.72 4.19
CA GLU A 258 -7.68 33.44 5.61
C GLU A 258 -8.64 32.41 6.21
N LYS A 259 -9.84 32.27 5.66
CA LYS A 259 -10.94 31.50 6.26
C LYS A 259 -11.40 30.30 5.45
N LEU A 260 -11.20 30.33 4.14
CA LEU A 260 -11.63 29.30 3.21
C LEU A 260 -10.41 28.58 2.64
N ALA A 261 -10.52 27.26 2.56
CA ALA A 261 -9.52 26.43 1.90
C ALA A 261 -9.57 26.67 0.38
N CYS A 262 -8.45 26.47 -0.32
CA CYS A 262 -8.37 26.68 -1.77
C CYS A 262 -9.38 25.81 -2.53
N GLU A 263 -9.58 24.61 -2.04
CA GLU A 263 -10.49 23.57 -2.53
C GLU A 263 -11.94 24.05 -2.58
N THR A 264 -12.36 24.97 -1.70
CA THR A 264 -13.73 25.52 -1.70
C THR A 264 -14.09 26.20 -3.03
N CYS A 265 -13.11 26.85 -3.68
CA CYS A 265 -13.35 27.51 -4.96
C CYS A 265 -12.77 26.72 -6.15
N HIS A 266 -11.69 25.96 -5.93
CA HIS A 266 -10.99 25.24 -7.00
C HIS A 266 -11.44 23.80 -7.20
N ILE A 267 -12.32 23.29 -6.34
CA ILE A 267 -13.03 22.01 -6.49
C ILE A 267 -14.53 22.25 -6.20
N PRO A 268 -15.22 23.05 -7.05
CA PRO A 268 -16.58 23.51 -6.75
C PRO A 268 -17.65 22.41 -6.87
N ALA A 269 -17.36 21.35 -7.64
CA ALA A 269 -18.23 20.20 -7.81
C ALA A 269 -17.39 18.97 -8.20
N LEU A 270 -17.95 17.80 -7.92
CA LEU A 270 -17.55 16.52 -8.48
C LEU A 270 -18.74 16.04 -9.33
N HIS A 271 -18.49 15.59 -10.56
CA HIS A 271 -19.54 15.23 -11.52
C HIS A 271 -19.74 13.73 -11.66
#